data_AF-A0A7J4DT09-F1
#
_entry.id   AF-A0A7J4DT09-F1
#
_cell.length_a   1.000
_cell.length_b   1.000
_cell.length_c   1.000
_cell.angle_alpha   90.00
_cell.angle_beta   90.00
_cell.angle_gamma   90.00
#
_symmetry.space_group_name_H-M   'P 1'
#
loop_
_entity.id
_entity.type
_entity.pdbx_description
1 polymer ?
#
loop_
_entity_poly.entity_id
_entity_poly.type
_entity_poly.pdbx_seq_one_letter_code
_entity_poly.pdbx_strand_id
1 'polypeptide(L)' 'MPRVKVVLFAVFREVAGWREKEVYVEDNVTVGELVDRILRDNPKLREVVEELRQKGFPLSK' A
#
# COMPACT_ATOMS: atom_id res chain seq x y z
N MET A 1 17.89 9.15 -3.24
CA MET A 1 17.07 7.95 -2.93
C MET A 1 16.84 7.83 -1.43
N PRO A 2 15.86 8.55 -0.87
CA PRO A 2 15.44 8.37 0.51
C PRO A 2 14.87 6.97 0.76
N ARG A 3 14.99 6.51 2.01
CA ARG A 3 14.40 5.25 2.50
C ARG A 3 13.15 5.58 3.30
N VAL A 4 12.07 4.88 2.99
CA VAL A 4 10.81 4.97 3.74
C VAL A 4 10.47 3.62 4.35
N LYS A 5 9.91 3.63 5.56
CA LYS A 5 9.39 2.44 6.22
C LYS A 5 7.89 2.36 5.97
N VAL A 6 7.47 1.35 5.21
CA VAL A 6 6.05 1.04 5.00
C VAL A 6 5.59 0.11 6.10
N VAL A 7 4.46 0.42 6.73
CA VAL A 7 3.85 -0.40 7.79
C VAL A 7 2.43 -0.73 7.41
N LEU A 8 2.09 -2.02 7.42
CA LEU A 8 0.76 -2.52 7.13
C LEU A 8 0.01 -2.88 8.41
N PHE A 9 -1.30 -2.61 8.42
CA PHE A 9 -2.18 -2.85 9.56
C PHE A 9 -3.34 -3.77 9.18
N ALA A 10 -3.86 -4.48 10.19
CA ALA A 10 -5.05 -5.33 10.09
C ALA A 10 -5.01 -6.26 8.85
N VAL A 11 -6.09 -6.25 8.05
CA VAL A 11 -6.26 -7.09 6.86
C VAL A 11 -5.13 -6.92 5.84
N PHE A 12 -4.56 -5.72 5.71
CA PHE A 12 -3.48 -5.48 4.75
C PHE A 12 -2.21 -6.25 5.12
N ARG A 13 -1.89 -6.36 6.42
CA ARG A 13 -0.75 -7.14 6.91
C ARG A 13 -0.94 -8.63 6.66
N GLU A 14 -2.14 -9.14 6.92
CA GLU A 14 -2.47 -10.56 6.75
C GLU A 14 -2.38 -10.98 5.29
N VAL A 15 -2.88 -10.14 4.38
CA VAL A 15 -2.88 -10.40 2.94
C VAL A 15 -1.47 -10.29 2.35
N ALA A 16 -0.70 -9.29 2.77
CA ALA A 16 0.66 -9.08 2.27
C ALA A 16 1.67 -10.07 2.86
N GLY A 17 1.38 -10.68 4.01
CA GLY A 17 2.28 -11.60 4.70
C GLY A 17 3.47 -10.92 5.39
N TRP A 18 3.48 -9.58 5.47
CA TRP A 18 4.52 -8.81 6.15
C TRP A 18 3.93 -7.61 6.88
N ARG A 19 4.58 -7.24 7.99
CA ARG A 19 4.18 -6.09 8.84
C ARG A 19 4.86 -4.80 8.43
N GLU A 20 6.15 -4.87 8.13
CA GLU A 20 6.95 -3.72 7.76
C GLU A 20 7.96 -4.05 6.66
N LYS A 21 8.23 -3.08 5.81
CA LYS A 21 9.23 -3.19 4.74
C LYS A 21 9.85 -1.82 4.49
N GLU A 22 11.17 -1.81 4.33
CA GLU A 22 11.87 -0.61 3.87
C GLU A 22 11.90 -0.58 2.35
N VAL A 23 11.60 0.60 1.79
CA VAL A 23 11.55 0.82 0.34
C VAL A 23 12.43 2.02 0.00
N TYR A 24 13.28 1.85 -1.00
CA TYR A 24 14.00 2.96 -1.62
C TYR A 24 13.07 3.64 -2.61
N VAL A 25 12.93 4.95 -2.49
CA VAL A 25 12.11 5.74 -3.41
C VAL A 25 12.97 6.75 -4.16
N GLU A 26 12.53 7.08 -5.37
CA GLU A 26 13.12 8.15 -6.16
C GLU A 26 12.84 9.51 -5.49
N ASP A 27 13.70 10.48 -5.77
CA ASP A 27 13.49 11.83 -5.26
C ASP A 27 12.22 12.42 -5.91
N ASN A 28 11.32 12.99 -5.11
CA ASN A 28 10.00 13.51 -5.49
C ASN A 28 8.87 12.49 -5.71
N VAL A 29 9.06 11.20 -5.40
CA VAL A 29 7.93 10.24 -5.37
C VAL A 29 6.86 10.68 -4.38
N THR A 30 5.60 10.69 -4.82
CA THR A 30 4.44 10.95 -3.96
C THR A 30 4.03 9.69 -3.20
N VAL A 31 3.30 9.87 -2.10
CA VAL A 31 2.72 8.74 -1.35
C VAL A 31 1.78 7.91 -2.23
N GLY A 32 0.98 8.57 -3.09
CA GLY A 32 0.06 7.89 -4.01
C GLY A 32 0.79 6.96 -4.98
N GLU A 33 1.86 7.45 -5.62
CA GLU A 33 2.68 6.64 -6.52
C GLU A 33 3.35 5.45 -5.80
N LEU A 34 3.81 5.66 -4.55
CA LEU A 34 4.36 4.57 -3.74
C LEU A 34 3.30 3.51 -3.42
N VAL A 35 2.09 3.93 -3.05
CA VAL A 35 0.96 3.01 -2.80
C VAL A 35 0.63 2.24 -4.07
N ASP A 36 0.53 2.90 -5.23
CA ASP A 36 0.25 2.25 -6.51
C ASP A 36 1.31 1.22 -6.89
N ARG A 37 2.60 1.52 -6.64
CA ARG A 37 3.70 0.54 -6.82
C ARG A 37 3.50 -0.68 -5.91
N ILE A 38 3.21 -0.48 -4.62
CA ILE A 38 2.97 -1.58 -3.67
C ILE A 38 1.77 -2.44 -4.09
N LEU A 39 0.68 -1.83 -4.53
CA LEU A 39 -0.52 -2.55 -4.99
C LEU A 39 -0.29 -3.29 -6.31
N ARG A 40 0.55 -2.75 -7.20
CA ARG A 40 0.95 -3.43 -8.44
C ARG A 40 1.75 -4.71 -8.15
N ASP A 41 2.66 -4.65 -7.18
CA ASP A 41 3.50 -5.79 -6.79
C ASP A 41 2.74 -6.81 -5.92
N ASN A 42 1.57 -6.44 -5.38
CA ASN A 42 0.76 -7.29 -4.51
C ASN A 42 -0.71 -7.33 -4.98
N PRO A 43 -1.04 -8.11 -6.03
CA PRO A 43 -2.39 -8.16 -6.61
C PRO A 43 -3.52 -8.46 -5.61
N LYS A 44 -3.29 -9.36 -4.64
CA LYS A 44 -4.24 -9.66 -3.56
C LYS A 44 -4.52 -8.44 -2.67
N LEU A 45 -3.50 -7.62 -2.42
CA LEU A 45 -3.66 -6.40 -1.63
C LEU A 45 -4.51 -5.38 -2.39
N ARG A 46 -4.33 -5.30 -3.71
CA ARG A 46 -5.14 -4.47 -4.60
C ARG A 46 -6.61 -4.90 -4.60
N GLU A 47 -6.88 -6.19 -4.68
CA GLU A 47 -8.25 -6.73 -4.58
C GLU A 47 -8.93 -6.29 -3.28
N VAL A 48 -8.25 -6.42 -2.14
CA VAL A 48 -8.79 -5.99 -0.85
C VAL A 48 -9.05 -4.49 -0.78
N VAL A 49 -8.15 -3.67 -1.32
CA VAL A 49 -8.36 -2.21 -1.39
C VAL A 49 -9.60 -1.86 -2.21
N GLU A 50 -9.78 -2.49 -3.38
CA GLU A 50 -10.94 -2.26 -4.24
C GLU A 50 -12.24 -2.76 -3.61
N GLU A 51 -12.23 -3.91 -2.94
CA GLU A 51 -13.38 -4.38 -2.17
C GLU A 51 -13.80 -3.40 -1.07
N LEU A 52 -12.82 -2.86 -0.32
CA LEU A 52 -13.09 -1.90 0.75
C LEU A 52 -13.65 -0.58 0.19
N ARG A 53 -13.14 -0.12 -0.98
CA ARG A 53 -13.69 1.03 -1.69
C ARG A 53 -15.15 0.82 -2.08
N GLN A 54 -15.48 -0.36 -2.64
CA GLN A 54 -16.85 -0.70 -3.03
C GLN A 54 -17.80 -0.81 -1.84
N LYS A 55 -17.29 -1.28 -0.69
CA LYS A 55 -18.04 -1.37 0.59
C LYS A 55 -18.31 0.00 1.24
N GLY A 56 -17.93 1.10 0.59
CA GLY A 56 -18.24 2.46 1.06
C GLY A 56 -17.27 2.98 2.12
N PHE A 57 -16.05 2.44 2.19
CA PHE A 57 -14.96 3.07 2.93
C PHE A 57 -14.21 4.02 1.97
N PRO A 58 -14.57 5.31 1.89
CA PRO A 58 -13.78 6.25 1.12
C PRO A 58 -12.39 6.32 1.73
N LEU A 59 -11.37 5.89 0.97
CA LEU A 59 -10.01 6.31 1.24
C LEU A 59 -10.01 7.82 1.02
N SER A 60 -9.84 8.58 2.10
CA SER A 60 -10.01 10.03 2.15
C SER A 60 -9.38 10.74 0.95
N LYS A 61 -10.08 11.78 0.46
CA LYS A 61 -9.59 12.75 -0.55
C LYS A 61 -8.24 13.34 -0.17
#